data_AF-S2E1C9-F1
#
_entry.id   AF-S2E1C9-F1
#
_cell.length_a   1.000
_cell.length_b   1.000
_cell.length_c   1.000
_cell.angle_alpha   90.00
_cell.angle_beta   90.00
_cell.angle_gamma   90.00
#
_symmetry.space_group_name_H-M   'P 1'
#
loop_
_entity.id
_entity.type
_entity.pdbx_description
1 polymer ?
#
loop_
_entity_poly.entity_id
_entity_poly.type
_entity_poly.pdbx_seq_one_letter_code
_entity_poly.pdbx_strand_id
1 'polypeptide(L)'
;MSKTFAVIGDPIDHSLSPNIHSAAFRELNLDCSYIAYRIPKGELEEGVESLKKIKIDGFNVTIPHKIEMMKYIDKLDDSCSIIGAVNTVSNDNGILKGYNTDMDGFLEPFKKKNLSIKNKKFYY
;
A
#
# COMPACT_ATOMS: atom_id res chain seq x y z
N MET A 1 -11.00 -19.54 3.62
CA MET A 1 -11.72 -18.28 3.31
C MET A 1 -10.81 -17.49 2.40
N SER A 2 -11.32 -17.09 1.22
CA SER A 2 -10.57 -16.26 0.28
C SER A 2 -10.24 -14.92 0.92
N LYS A 3 -9.01 -14.45 0.73
CA LYS A 3 -8.61 -13.10 1.16
C LYS A 3 -8.89 -12.08 0.06
N THR A 4 -9.16 -10.84 0.44
CA THR A 4 -9.43 -9.74 -0.49
C THR A 4 -8.50 -8.57 -0.22
N PHE A 5 -7.82 -8.12 -1.27
CA PHE A 5 -6.94 -6.97 -1.25
C PHE A 5 -7.36 -5.93 -2.27
N ALA A 6 -6.92 -4.68 -2.09
CA ALA A 6 -7.21 -3.61 -3.03
C ALA A 6 -6.04 -2.65 -3.21
N VAL A 7 -6.14 -1.80 -4.22
CA VAL A 7 -5.38 -0.54 -4.31
C VAL A 7 -6.36 0.62 -4.39
N ILE A 8 -6.16 1.64 -3.55
CA ILE A 8 -7.00 2.85 -3.50
C ILE A 8 -6.27 4.08 -4.00
N GLY A 9 -6.99 4.96 -4.71
CA GLY A 9 -6.45 6.20 -5.26
C GLY A 9 -7.45 6.97 -6.11
N ASP A 10 -7.02 8.12 -6.62
CA ASP A 10 -7.80 8.98 -7.51
C ASP A 10 -6.88 9.79 -8.45
N PRO A 11 -6.83 9.48 -9.76
CA PRO A 11 -7.47 8.35 -10.43
C PRO A 11 -6.78 7.00 -10.09
N ILE A 12 -7.51 5.89 -10.26
CA ILE A 12 -6.99 4.53 -9.95
C ILE A 12 -6.84 3.63 -11.18
N ASP A 13 -7.48 3.97 -12.29
CA ASP A 13 -7.68 3.09 -13.45
C ASP A 13 -6.37 2.69 -14.16
N HIS A 14 -5.31 3.47 -13.99
CA HIS A 14 -3.99 3.19 -14.57
C HIS A 14 -3.10 2.33 -13.68
N SER A 15 -3.58 1.90 -12.51
CA SER A 15 -2.79 1.07 -11.62
C SER A 15 -2.54 -0.32 -12.23
N LEU A 16 -1.27 -0.71 -12.33
CA LEU A 16 -0.87 -2.05 -12.73
C LEU A 16 -0.91 -3.06 -11.57
N SER A 17 -1.07 -2.58 -10.33
CA SER A 17 -1.06 -3.41 -9.13
C SER A 17 -2.04 -4.58 -9.18
N PRO A 18 -3.30 -4.43 -9.64
CA PRO A 18 -4.22 -5.57 -9.75
C PRO A 18 -3.69 -6.69 -10.64
N ASN A 19 -3.07 -6.35 -11.78
CA ASN A 19 -2.50 -7.35 -12.69
C ASN A 19 -1.29 -8.04 -12.06
N ILE A 20 -0.41 -7.27 -11.43
CA ILE A 20 0.80 -7.80 -10.78
C ILE A 20 0.44 -8.74 -9.64
N HIS A 21 -0.41 -8.30 -8.70
CA HIS A 21 -0.77 -9.09 -7.54
C HIS A 21 -1.64 -10.29 -7.90
N SER A 22 -2.58 -10.16 -8.83
CA SER A 22 -3.39 -11.30 -9.28
C SER A 22 -2.53 -12.38 -9.97
N ALA A 23 -1.53 -11.97 -10.74
CA ALA A 23 -0.57 -12.92 -11.33
C ALA A 23 0.25 -13.63 -10.25
N ALA A 24 0.75 -12.89 -9.25
CA ALA A 24 1.50 -13.47 -8.13
C ALA A 24 0.65 -14.44 -7.29
N PHE A 25 -0.61 -14.10 -7.01
CA PHE A 25 -1.53 -14.98 -6.27
C PHE A 25 -1.81 -16.27 -7.02
N ARG A 26 -2.01 -16.20 -8.35
CA ARG A 26 -2.19 -17.37 -9.19
C ARG A 26 -0.95 -18.27 -9.19
N GLU A 27 0.23 -17.68 -9.38
CA GLU A 27 1.50 -18.42 -9.39
C GLU A 27 1.76 -19.14 -8.05
N LEU A 28 1.41 -18.50 -6.94
CA LEU A 28 1.59 -19.04 -5.60
C LEU A 28 0.43 -19.93 -5.12
N ASN A 29 -0.58 -20.19 -5.96
CA ASN A 29 -1.81 -20.92 -5.60
C ASN A 29 -2.51 -20.36 -4.34
N LEU A 30 -2.56 -19.04 -4.22
CA LEU A 30 -3.22 -18.35 -3.11
C LEU A 30 -4.67 -18.01 -3.48
N ASP A 31 -5.60 -18.39 -2.61
CA ASP A 31 -7.02 -18.03 -2.69
C ASP A 31 -7.23 -16.56 -2.25
N CYS A 32 -6.79 -15.65 -3.12
CA CYS A 32 -6.77 -14.22 -2.89
C CYS A 32 -7.30 -13.46 -4.11
N SER A 33 -8.02 -12.37 -3.87
CA SER A 33 -8.41 -11.39 -4.90
C SER A 33 -7.69 -10.05 -4.70
N TYR A 34 -7.45 -9.33 -5.79
CA TYR A 34 -6.88 -7.99 -5.75
C TYR A 34 -7.63 -7.06 -6.72
N ILE A 35 -8.19 -5.96 -6.23
CA ILE A 35 -8.98 -5.02 -7.04
C ILE A 35 -8.42 -3.59 -7.03
N ALA A 36 -8.73 -2.81 -8.06
CA ALA A 36 -8.60 -1.36 -8.00
C ALA A 36 -9.91 -0.78 -7.47
N TYR A 37 -9.84 0.09 -6.46
CA TYR A 37 -10.99 0.75 -5.88
C TYR A 37 -10.77 2.25 -5.81
N ARG A 38 -11.58 3.01 -6.55
CA ARG A 38 -11.44 4.46 -6.59
C ARG A 38 -12.06 5.05 -5.33
N ILE A 39 -11.28 5.87 -4.62
CA ILE A 39 -11.78 6.71 -3.53
C ILE A 39 -11.48 8.14 -3.93
N PRO A 40 -12.48 8.99 -4.20
CA PRO A 40 -12.25 10.39 -4.54
C PRO A 40 -11.45 11.14 -3.46
N LYS A 41 -10.69 12.15 -3.87
CA LYS A 41 -10.05 13.07 -2.93
C LYS A 41 -11.11 13.73 -2.03
N GLY A 42 -10.94 13.64 -0.72
CA GLY A 42 -11.89 14.17 0.27
C GLY A 42 -12.87 13.13 0.83
N GLU A 43 -12.91 11.92 0.27
CA GLU A 43 -13.79 10.82 0.73
C GLU A 43 -12.99 9.70 1.43
N LEU A 44 -11.74 9.96 1.82
CA LEU A 44 -10.85 8.92 2.35
C LEU A 44 -11.37 8.28 3.64
N GLU A 45 -11.93 9.07 4.55
CA GLU A 45 -12.50 8.57 5.81
C GLU A 45 -13.62 7.56 5.56
N GLU A 46 -14.63 7.94 4.76
CA GLU A 46 -15.75 7.06 4.44
C GLU A 46 -15.30 5.82 3.65
N GLY A 47 -14.33 5.99 2.76
CA GLY A 47 -13.73 4.90 2.01
C GLY A 47 -13.03 3.89 2.92
N VAL A 48 -12.21 4.35 3.88
CA VAL A 48 -11.53 3.47 4.85
C VAL A 48 -12.54 2.74 5.75
N GLU A 49 -13.57 3.42 6.22
CA GLU A 49 -14.62 2.79 7.02
C GLU A 49 -15.41 1.75 6.22
N SER A 50 -15.66 1.99 4.94
CA SER A 50 -16.28 1.03 4.03
C SER A 50 -15.41 -0.22 3.83
N LEU A 51 -14.10 -0.04 3.66
CA LEU A 51 -13.12 -1.13 3.57
C LEU A 51 -13.08 -1.98 4.85
N LYS A 52 -13.18 -1.37 6.03
CA LYS A 52 -13.27 -2.08 7.31
C LYS A 52 -14.58 -2.87 7.43
N LYS A 53 -15.72 -2.30 7.02
CA LYS A 53 -17.04 -2.96 7.07
C LYS A 53 -17.10 -4.23 6.22
N ILE A 54 -16.48 -4.22 5.05
CA ILE A 54 -16.39 -5.41 4.19
C ILE A 54 -15.29 -6.39 4.65
N LYS A 55 -14.58 -6.08 5.73
CA LYS A 55 -13.49 -6.89 6.30
C LYS A 55 -12.39 -7.19 5.28
N ILE A 56 -11.96 -6.18 4.52
CA ILE A 56 -10.82 -6.34 3.61
C ILE A 56 -9.58 -6.79 4.38
N ASP A 57 -8.72 -7.63 3.81
CA ASP A 57 -7.51 -8.13 4.49
C ASP A 57 -6.37 -7.10 4.45
N GLY A 58 -6.36 -6.23 3.46
CA GLY A 58 -5.38 -5.16 3.32
C GLY A 58 -5.53 -4.41 1.99
N PHE A 59 -4.84 -3.30 1.87
CA PHE A 59 -4.87 -2.50 0.65
C PHE A 59 -3.63 -1.64 0.47
N ASN A 60 -3.28 -1.38 -0.77
CA ASN A 60 -2.31 -0.35 -1.11
C ASN A 60 -2.98 1.01 -1.26
N VAL A 61 -2.22 2.06 -1.00
CA VAL A 61 -2.66 3.45 -1.06
C VAL A 61 -1.76 4.18 -2.05
N THR A 62 -2.36 4.82 -3.05
CA THR A 62 -1.65 5.65 -4.01
C THR A 62 -2.14 7.09 -3.94
N ILE A 63 -1.60 7.95 -4.82
CA ILE A 63 -2.00 9.35 -4.92
C ILE A 63 -3.54 9.48 -5.04
N PRO A 64 -4.13 10.49 -4.38
CA PRO A 64 -3.52 11.53 -3.54
C PRO A 64 -3.44 11.15 -2.04
N HIS A 65 -3.78 9.91 -1.67
CA HIS A 65 -4.17 9.55 -0.31
C HIS A 65 -3.03 9.21 0.65
N LYS A 66 -1.81 8.99 0.14
CA LYS A 66 -0.69 8.44 0.93
C LYS A 66 -0.39 9.21 2.23
N ILE A 67 -0.47 10.53 2.21
CA ILE A 67 -0.19 11.37 3.39
C ILE A 67 -1.41 11.38 4.33
N GLU A 68 -2.60 11.58 3.77
CA GLU A 68 -3.84 11.68 4.54
C GLU A 68 -4.19 10.37 5.26
N MET A 69 -3.82 9.23 4.65
CA MET A 69 -4.03 7.90 5.22
C MET A 69 -3.46 7.75 6.63
N MET A 70 -2.39 8.46 6.97
CA MET A 70 -1.80 8.39 8.32
C MET A 70 -2.79 8.69 9.44
N LYS A 71 -3.81 9.52 9.17
CA LYS A 71 -4.85 9.87 10.16
C LYS A 71 -5.77 8.70 10.52
N TYR A 72 -5.85 7.69 9.65
CA TYR A 72 -6.79 6.57 9.75
C TYR A 72 -6.12 5.25 10.10
N ILE A 73 -4.85 5.28 10.53
CA ILE A 73 -4.07 4.09 10.89
C ILE A 73 -3.96 3.98 12.41
N ASP A 74 -4.25 2.80 12.96
CA ASP A 74 -4.14 2.52 14.39
C ASP A 74 -2.69 2.25 14.83
N LYS A 75 -1.90 1.63 13.95
CA LYS A 75 -0.49 1.27 14.21
C LYS A 75 0.39 1.66 13.03
N LEU A 76 1.43 2.43 13.26
CA LEU A 76 2.40 2.78 12.22
C LEU A 76 3.67 1.95 12.37
N ASP A 77 4.19 1.49 11.24
CA ASP A 77 5.57 1.01 11.15
C ASP A 77 6.55 2.19 11.21
N ASP A 78 7.77 1.97 11.71
CA ASP A 78 8.78 3.02 11.87
C ASP A 78 9.09 3.74 10.55
N SER A 79 9.02 3.00 9.43
CA SER A 79 9.16 3.54 8.07
C SER A 79 8.16 4.66 7.75
N CYS A 80 6.90 4.51 8.18
CA CYS A 80 5.87 5.52 7.99
C CYS A 80 6.13 6.78 8.80
N SER A 81 6.62 6.64 10.03
CA SER A 81 6.94 7.76 10.91
C SER A 81 8.05 8.64 10.35
N ILE A 82 9.00 8.04 9.63
CA ILE A 82 10.11 8.77 8.98
C ILE A 82 9.64 9.44 7.69
N ILE A 83 8.88 8.71 6.86
CA ILE A 83 8.51 9.18 5.51
C ILE A 83 7.32 10.15 5.54
N GLY A 84 6.44 10.04 6.54
CA GLY A 84 5.23 10.85 6.65
C GLY A 84 4.13 10.42 5.67
N ALA A 85 4.14 9.16 5.24
CA ALA A 85 3.15 8.61 4.30
C ALA A 85 2.98 7.10 4.47
N VAL A 86 1.79 6.59 4.14
CA VAL A 86 1.42 5.18 4.14
C VAL A 86 1.06 4.77 2.70
N ASN A 87 1.70 3.74 2.17
CA ASN A 87 1.40 3.17 0.84
C ASN A 87 0.80 1.75 0.91
N THR A 88 0.83 1.12 2.09
CA THR A 88 0.41 -0.26 2.31
C THR A 88 -0.25 -0.38 3.68
N VAL A 89 -1.41 -1.02 3.74
CA VAL A 89 -2.19 -1.21 4.96
C VAL A 89 -2.57 -2.67 5.09
N SER A 90 -2.33 -3.25 6.27
CA SER A 90 -2.91 -4.54 6.66
C SER A 90 -4.06 -4.30 7.62
N ASN A 91 -5.14 -5.05 7.48
CA ASN A 91 -6.27 -4.99 8.39
C ASN A 91 -6.37 -6.29 9.20
N ASP A 92 -6.16 -6.19 10.51
CA ASP A 92 -6.36 -7.30 11.44
C ASP A 92 -7.64 -7.03 12.25
N ASN A 93 -8.75 -7.59 11.78
CA ASN A 93 -10.05 -7.52 12.45
C ASN A 93 -10.50 -6.08 12.80
N GLY A 94 -10.22 -5.12 11.90
CA GLY A 94 -10.56 -3.71 12.05
C GLY A 94 -9.42 -2.85 12.58
N ILE A 95 -8.30 -3.46 13.01
CA ILE A 95 -7.09 -2.75 13.42
C ILE A 95 -6.20 -2.56 12.19
N LEU A 96 -6.06 -1.33 11.75
CA LEU A 96 -5.27 -0.95 10.59
C LEU A 96 -3.81 -0.71 10.99
N LYS A 97 -2.90 -1.45 10.38
CA LYS A 97 -1.47 -1.20 10.47
C LYS A 97 -0.94 -0.67 9.14
N GLY A 98 -0.30 0.49 9.17
CA GLY A 98 0.26 1.18 8.01
C GLY A 98 1.76 0.94 7.85
N TYR A 99 2.18 0.81 6.60
CA TYR A 99 3.56 0.61 6.18
C TYR A 99 3.90 1.52 4.99
N ASN A 100 5.20 1.76 4.81
CA ASN A 100 5.72 2.42 3.63
C ASN A 100 6.82 1.57 2.99
N THR A 101 6.47 0.89 1.90
CA THR A 101 7.37 -0.01 1.18
C THR A 101 8.15 0.67 0.05
N ASP A 102 7.86 1.93 -0.27
CA ASP A 102 8.50 2.63 -1.39
C ASP A 102 10.00 2.85 -1.12
N MET A 103 10.39 3.10 0.13
CA MET A 103 11.80 3.26 0.52
C MET A 103 12.60 1.97 0.32
N ASP A 104 12.08 0.85 0.83
CA ASP A 104 12.74 -0.43 0.64
C ASP A 104 12.76 -0.84 -0.82
N GLY A 105 11.65 -0.64 -1.55
CA GLY A 105 11.57 -0.90 -2.99
C GLY A 105 12.58 -0.08 -3.80
N PHE A 106 12.87 1.15 -3.39
CA PHE A 106 13.93 1.96 -4.01
C PHE A 106 15.34 1.45 -3.67
N LEU A 107 15.58 1.00 -2.44
CA LEU A 107 16.91 0.58 -1.97
C LEU A 107 17.27 -0.86 -2.38
N GLU A 108 16.28 -1.74 -2.55
CA GLU A 108 16.48 -3.17 -2.81
C GLU A 108 17.31 -3.46 -4.08
N PRO A 109 17.10 -2.79 -5.23
CA PRO A 109 17.91 -3.01 -6.41
C PRO A 109 19.39 -2.67 -6.21
N PHE A 110 19.69 -1.63 -5.42
CA PHE A 110 21.08 -1.28 -5.08
C PHE A 110 21.72 -2.34 -4.21
N LYS A 111 21.00 -2.83 -3.19
CA LYS A 111 21.44 -3.94 -2.33
C LYS A 111 21.71 -5.20 -3.14
N LYS A 112 20.77 -5.61 -4.01
CA LYS A 112 20.90 -6.79 -4.88
C LYS A 112 22.09 -6.71 -5.83
N LYS A 113 22.45 -5.52 -6.29
CA LYS A 113 23.60 -5.27 -7.18
C LYS A 113 24.91 -4.95 -6.41
N ASN A 114 24.93 -5.04 -5.09
CA ASN A 114 26.05 -4.62 -4.23
C ASN A 114 26.55 -3.20 -4.53
N LEU A 115 25.66 -2.29 -4.92
CA LEU A 115 25.98 -0.90 -5.21
C LEU A 115 25.94 -0.09 -3.91
N SER A 116 27.11 0.31 -3.42
CA SER A 116 27.19 1.25 -2.30
C SER A 116 26.69 2.63 -2.70
N ILE A 117 25.74 3.15 -1.92
CA ILE A 117 25.20 4.51 -2.04
C ILE A 117 25.64 5.43 -0.90
N LYS A 118 26.42 4.91 0.05
CA LYS A 118 26.93 5.69 1.19
C LYS A 118 27.85 6.81 0.65
N ASN A 119 27.63 8.03 1.14
CA ASN A 119 28.37 9.24 0.75
C ASN A 119 28.25 9.63 -0.74
N LYS A 120 27.27 9.10 -1.47
CA LYS A 120 26.97 9.55 -2.83
C LYS A 120 25.94 10.68 -2.81
N LYS A 121 26.06 11.61 -3.77
CA LYS A 121 25.09 12.69 -3.98
C LYS A 121 23.97 12.18 -4.88
N PHE A 122 22.74 12.44 -4.46
CA PHE A 122 21.54 12.21 -5.24
C PHE A 122 20.99 13.56 -5.70
N TYR A 123 20.56 13.62 -6.96
CA TYR A 123 19.94 14.80 -7.56
C TYR A 123 18.50 14.43 -7.92
N TYR A 124 17.57 15.35 -7.67
CA TYR A 124 16.14 15.24 -7.98
C TYR A 124 15.85 15.85 -9.36
#